data_AF-A0A2N2TEY2-F1
#
_entry.id   AF-A0A2N2TEY2-F1
#
_cell.length_a   1.000
_cell.length_b   1.000
_cell.length_c   1.000
_cell.angle_alpha   90.00
_cell.angle_beta   90.00
_cell.angle_gamma   90.00
#
_symmetry.space_group_name_H-M   'P 1'
#
loop_
_entity.id
_entity.type
_entity.pdbx_description
1 polymer ?
#
loop_
_entity_poly.entity_id
_entity_poly.type
_entity_poly.pdbx_seq_one_letter_code
_entity_poly.pdbx_strand_id
1 'polypeptide(L)'
;MERTRSFPTRTTTTRKMGAALAFIGVLTGAAAHAETVTVGIGTQNTTTNTVTGGIMIEKLGLMDKYLAELKKTPKYKDIDFKFDWQNFTSGPPVTNGMVANKLQIGMMGD
;
A
#
# COMPACT_ATOMS: atom_id res chain seq x y z
N MET A 1 20.19 -5.64 89.39
CA MET A 1 20.49 -5.05 88.06
C MET A 1 19.43 -5.56 87.12
N GLU A 2 18.52 -4.81 86.53
CA GLU A 2 18.17 -3.39 86.50
C GLU A 2 16.66 -3.35 86.15
N ARG A 3 15.93 -2.37 86.69
CA ARG A 3 14.53 -2.09 86.33
C ARG A 3 14.47 -1.47 84.93
N THR A 4 13.38 -1.68 84.19
CA THR A 4 12.36 -0.69 83.73
C THR A 4 11.61 -1.20 82.48
N ARG A 5 10.28 -1.41 82.52
CA ARG A 5 9.17 -0.54 82.01
C ARG A 5 9.30 -0.23 80.49
N SER A 6 8.30 -0.30 79.59
CA SER A 6 6.83 -0.33 79.65
C SER A 6 6.23 -0.81 78.31
N PHE A 7 4.99 -1.30 78.31
CA PHE A 7 4.04 -1.28 77.17
C PHE A 7 3.66 0.19 76.81
N PRO A 8 2.86 0.56 75.76
CA PRO A 8 2.05 -0.25 74.81
C PRO A 8 2.02 0.25 73.33
N THR A 9 1.18 -0.43 72.53
CA THR A 9 0.26 0.12 71.49
C THR A 9 0.63 -0.03 70.01
N ARG A 10 -0.13 -0.94 69.39
CA ARG A 10 -0.49 -1.09 67.97
C ARG A 10 -0.85 0.26 67.31
N THR A 11 -0.23 0.53 66.15
CA THR A 11 -0.77 1.50 65.19
C THR A 11 -0.72 0.94 63.77
N THR A 12 -1.90 0.63 63.27
CA THR A 12 -2.23 0.37 61.88
C THR A 12 -1.90 1.61 61.03
N THR A 13 -1.12 1.48 59.95
CA THR A 13 -1.14 2.48 58.86
C THR A 13 -0.78 1.80 57.53
N THR A 14 -1.83 1.58 56.75
CA THR A 14 -1.81 1.36 55.31
C THR A 14 -1.10 2.49 54.58
N ARG A 15 -0.10 2.20 53.75
CA ARG A 15 0.30 3.07 52.64
C ARG A 15 0.57 2.23 51.39
N LYS A 16 -0.35 2.41 50.43
CA LYS A 16 -0.26 2.01 49.03
C LYS A 16 1.05 2.52 48.45
N MET A 17 1.90 1.65 47.90
CA MET A 17 2.98 2.04 46.99
C MET A 17 3.32 0.87 46.07
N GLY A 18 3.19 1.11 44.76
CA GLY A 18 4.05 0.52 43.73
C GLY A 18 3.67 -0.87 43.21
N ALA A 19 2.80 -0.91 42.20
CA ALA A 19 2.88 -1.93 41.16
C ALA A 19 2.51 -1.28 39.82
N ALA A 20 3.45 -0.51 39.28
CA ALA A 20 3.54 -0.32 37.84
C ALA A 20 4.10 -1.62 37.28
N LEU A 21 3.41 -2.24 36.32
CA LEU A 21 3.93 -2.90 35.12
C LEU A 21 2.84 -3.79 34.51
N ALA A 22 2.85 -3.84 33.18
CA ALA A 22 2.20 -4.84 32.31
C ALA A 22 0.68 -4.67 32.07
N PHE A 23 0.33 -3.94 30.99
CA PHE A 23 -0.19 -4.55 29.76
C PHE A 23 -0.40 -3.47 28.69
N ILE A 24 0.69 -2.90 28.16
CA ILE A 24 0.66 -2.26 26.83
C ILE A 24 0.94 -3.38 25.83
N GLY A 25 -0.05 -4.24 25.65
CA GLY A 25 -0.05 -5.32 24.67
C GLY A 25 -0.38 -4.75 23.30
N VAL A 26 0.63 -4.12 22.69
CA VAL A 26 0.95 -4.22 21.26
C VAL A 26 -0.27 -4.19 20.33
N LEU A 27 -0.71 -2.97 20.01
CA LEU A 27 -1.38 -2.67 18.74
C LEU A 27 -0.35 -2.79 17.60
N THR A 28 0.12 -4.01 17.30
CA THR A 28 0.71 -4.26 15.97
C THR A 28 -0.45 -4.58 15.03
N GLY A 29 -1.23 -3.56 14.72
CA GLY A 29 -1.87 -3.52 13.43
C GLY A 29 -0.74 -3.48 12.42
N ALA A 30 -0.42 -4.62 11.81
CA ALA A 30 0.30 -4.61 10.55
C ALA A 30 -0.55 -3.75 9.62
N ALA A 31 -0.17 -2.49 9.44
CA ALA A 31 -0.79 -1.64 8.45
C ALA A 31 -0.64 -2.42 7.13
N ALA A 32 -1.75 -2.91 6.60
CA ALA A 32 -1.81 -3.41 5.24
C ALA A 32 -1.36 -2.23 4.37
N HIS A 33 -0.08 -2.24 4.00
CA HIS A 33 0.51 -1.16 3.24
C HIS A 33 -0.05 -1.34 1.84
N ALA A 34 -1.06 -0.55 1.49
CA ALA A 34 -1.62 -0.55 0.15
C ALA A 34 -0.50 -0.13 -0.80
N GLU A 35 0.09 -1.09 -1.50
CA GLU A 35 1.20 -0.85 -2.41
C GLU A 35 0.61 -0.19 -3.65
N THR A 36 0.89 1.10 -3.84
CA THR A 36 0.45 1.80 -5.05
C THR A 36 1.47 1.56 -6.16
N VAL A 37 1.08 0.79 -7.17
CA VAL A 37 1.90 0.46 -8.34
C VAL A 37 1.47 1.36 -9.49
N THR A 38 2.38 2.23 -9.94
CA THR A 38 2.18 3.02 -11.15
C THR A 38 2.62 2.23 -12.37
N VAL A 39 1.72 2.09 -13.35
CA VAL A 39 1.95 1.40 -14.61
C VAL A 39 1.86 2.42 -15.74
N GLY A 40 3.00 2.69 -16.39
CA GLY A 40 3.08 3.51 -17.59
C GLY A 40 2.62 2.74 -18.82
N ILE A 41 1.70 3.33 -19.58
CA ILE A 41 1.13 2.75 -20.79
C ILE A 41 1.40 3.69 -21.97
N GLY A 42 2.24 3.24 -22.90
CA GLY A 42 2.53 3.94 -24.14
C GLY A 42 1.61 3.49 -25.26
N THR A 43 0.97 4.44 -25.93
CA THR A 43 0.08 4.19 -27.08
C THR A 43 0.52 5.00 -28.29
N GLN A 44 0.09 4.59 -29.49
CA GLN A 44 0.28 5.33 -30.75
C GLN A 44 -1.05 5.55 -31.44
N ASN A 45 -1.96 6.21 -30.73
CA ASN A 45 -3.36 6.32 -31.13
C ASN A 45 -3.56 7.08 -32.47
N THR A 46 -2.60 7.92 -32.85
CA THR A 46 -2.66 8.74 -34.07
C THR A 46 -1.88 8.14 -35.25
N THR A 47 -1.07 7.11 -35.00
CA THR A 47 -0.15 6.55 -36.01
C THR A 47 -0.81 5.43 -36.82
N THR A 48 -1.76 4.68 -36.24
CA THR A 48 -2.45 3.57 -36.93
C THR A 48 -3.95 3.77 -36.95
N ASN A 49 -4.50 4.07 -38.13
CA ASN A 49 -5.94 4.31 -38.33
C ASN A 49 -6.84 3.10 -38.00
N THR A 50 -6.28 1.90 -37.87
CA THR A 50 -6.99 0.62 -37.74
C THR A 50 -6.66 -0.18 -36.48
N VAL A 51 -5.70 0.26 -35.65
CA VAL A 51 -5.26 -0.45 -34.42
C VAL A 51 -5.29 0.53 -33.24
N THR A 52 -6.49 0.86 -32.79
CA THR A 52 -6.71 1.76 -31.65
C THR A 52 -6.91 0.97 -30.36
N GLY A 53 -6.02 0.02 -30.07
CA GLY A 53 -6.07 -0.77 -28.83
C GLY A 53 -6.09 0.11 -27.58
N GLY A 54 -5.27 1.17 -27.55
CA GLY A 54 -5.23 2.14 -26.46
C GLY A 54 -6.55 2.85 -26.23
N ILE A 55 -7.11 3.47 -27.28
CA ILE A 55 -8.42 4.15 -27.19
C ILE A 55 -9.52 3.16 -26.80
N MET A 56 -9.55 1.96 -27.37
CA MET A 56 -10.57 0.95 -27.05
C MET A 56 -10.50 0.54 -25.58
N ILE A 57 -9.30 0.26 -25.06
CA ILE A 57 -9.09 -0.11 -23.66
C ILE A 57 -9.53 1.02 -22.72
N GLU A 58 -9.15 2.27 -23.05
CA GLU A 58 -9.50 3.45 -22.25
C GLU A 58 -11.01 3.73 -22.28
N LYS A 59 -11.62 3.78 -23.48
CA LYS A 59 -13.04 4.14 -23.64
C LYS A 59 -14.01 3.07 -23.15
N LEU A 60 -13.63 1.79 -23.25
CA LEU A 60 -14.43 0.69 -22.71
C LEU A 60 -14.16 0.43 -21.21
N GLY A 61 -13.25 1.18 -20.59
CA GLY A 61 -12.91 1.01 -19.17
C GLY A 61 -12.40 -0.41 -18.84
N LEU A 62 -11.72 -1.05 -19.78
CA LEU A 62 -11.36 -2.47 -19.64
C LEU A 62 -10.34 -2.69 -18.54
N MET A 63 -9.41 -1.75 -18.33
CA MET A 63 -8.44 -1.86 -17.25
C MET A 63 -9.12 -1.89 -15.89
N ASP A 64 -10.05 -0.98 -15.62
CA ASP A 64 -10.76 -0.92 -14.35
C ASP A 64 -11.62 -2.17 -14.12
N LYS A 65 -12.29 -2.65 -15.18
CA LYS A 65 -13.09 -3.88 -15.13
C LYS A 65 -12.23 -5.09 -14.73
N TYR A 66 -11.11 -5.32 -15.42
CA TYR A 66 -10.27 -6.48 -15.16
C TYR A 66 -9.45 -6.32 -13.88
N LEU A 67 -9.11 -5.10 -13.45
CA LEU A 67 -8.54 -4.86 -12.13
C LEU A 67 -9.50 -5.26 -11.01
N ALA A 68 -10.80 -4.93 -11.15
CA ALA A 68 -11.81 -5.33 -10.16
C ALA A 68 -11.95 -6.85 -10.08
N GLU A 69 -11.81 -7.57 -11.19
CA GLU A 69 -11.73 -9.02 -11.21
C GLU A 69 -10.44 -9.54 -10.56
N LEU A 70 -9.29 -8.92 -10.86
CA LEU A 70 -7.99 -9.29 -10.31
C LEU A 70 -7.94 -9.12 -8.78
N LYS A 71 -8.53 -8.06 -8.24
CA LYS A 71 -8.63 -7.78 -6.79
C LYS A 71 -9.45 -8.82 -6.01
N LYS A 72 -10.25 -9.66 -6.68
CA LYS A 72 -10.91 -10.81 -6.04
C LYS A 72 -9.91 -11.89 -5.62
N THR A 73 -8.73 -11.91 -6.24
CA THR A 73 -7.65 -12.82 -5.89
C THR A 73 -6.94 -12.31 -4.63
N PRO A 74 -6.78 -13.12 -3.56
CA PRO A 74 -6.18 -12.67 -2.31
C PRO A 74 -4.80 -12.04 -2.46
N LYS A 75 -4.03 -12.46 -3.47
CA LYS A 75 -2.68 -11.94 -3.76
C LYS A 75 -2.66 -10.47 -4.19
N TYR A 76 -3.71 -9.97 -4.84
CA TYR A 76 -3.72 -8.63 -5.46
C TYR A 76 -4.73 -7.68 -4.81
N LYS A 77 -5.39 -8.11 -3.73
CA LYS A 77 -6.47 -7.37 -3.08
C LYS A 77 -6.02 -6.01 -2.52
N ASP A 78 -4.81 -5.98 -1.97
CA ASP A 78 -4.25 -4.80 -1.28
C ASP A 78 -3.30 -3.99 -2.17
N ILE A 79 -3.29 -4.23 -3.49
CA ILE A 79 -2.48 -3.47 -4.45
C ILE A 79 -3.36 -2.44 -5.16
N ASP A 80 -2.92 -1.20 -5.16
CA ASP A 80 -3.57 -0.10 -5.88
C ASP A 80 -2.81 0.21 -7.16
N PHE A 81 -3.45 -0.04 -8.30
CA PHE A 81 -2.87 0.25 -9.60
C PHE A 81 -3.25 1.67 -10.04
N LYS A 82 -2.24 2.46 -10.43
CA LYS A 82 -2.41 3.76 -11.09
C LYS A 82 -1.88 3.65 -12.52
N PHE A 83 -2.65 4.10 -13.50
CA PHE A 83 -2.23 4.08 -14.90
C PHE A 83 -1.79 5.47 -15.34
N ASP A 84 -0.59 5.57 -15.88
CA ASP A 84 -0.09 6.77 -16.56
C ASP A 84 -0.11 6.55 -18.07
N TRP A 85 -1.06 7.20 -18.75
CA TRP A 85 -1.28 7.04 -20.18
C TRP A 85 -0.48 8.08 -20.96
N GLN A 86 0.38 7.60 -21.86
CA GLN A 86 1.21 8.44 -22.72
C GLN A 86 0.97 8.08 -24.17
N ASN A 87 0.54 9.06 -24.96
CA ASN A 87 0.35 8.91 -26.40
C ASN A 87 1.58 9.43 -27.14
N PHE A 88 2.15 8.61 -28.01
CA PHE A 88 3.33 8.89 -28.82
C PHE A 88 2.96 8.92 -30.30
N THR A 89 3.80 9.57 -31.10
CA THR A 89 3.59 9.71 -32.56
C THR A 89 4.33 8.64 -33.38
N SER A 90 5.20 7.85 -32.75
CA SER A 90 5.99 6.79 -33.39
C SER A 90 6.43 5.74 -32.37
N GLY A 91 6.94 4.62 -32.90
CA GLY A 91 7.44 3.49 -32.13
C GLY A 91 8.66 3.74 -31.26
N PRO A 92 9.74 4.37 -31.77
CA PRO A 92 10.99 4.53 -31.02
C PRO A 92 10.82 5.21 -29.65
N PRO A 93 9.99 6.26 -29.48
CA PRO A 93 9.67 6.81 -28.16
C PRO A 93 9.03 5.82 -27.18
N VAL A 94 8.16 4.92 -27.65
CA VAL A 94 7.54 3.87 -26.83
C VAL A 94 8.62 2.90 -26.36
N THR A 95 9.45 2.39 -27.28
CA THR A 95 10.56 1.49 -26.94
C THR A 95 11.54 2.13 -25.97
N ASN A 96 11.89 3.40 -26.18
CA ASN A 96 12.77 4.14 -25.27
C ASN A 96 12.15 4.29 -23.87
N GLY A 97 10.85 4.56 -23.79
CA GLY A 97 10.13 4.61 -22.52
C GLY A 97 10.12 3.27 -21.78
N MET A 98 10.00 2.16 -22.51
CA MET A 98 10.08 0.81 -21.94
C MET A 98 11.48 0.47 -21.45
N VAL A 99 12.52 0.72 -22.26
CA VAL A 99 13.93 0.52 -21.87
C VAL A 99 14.32 1.38 -20.67
N ALA A 100 13.75 2.59 -20.57
CA ALA A 100 13.95 3.48 -19.43
C ALA A 100 13.12 3.11 -18.18
N ASN A 101 12.41 1.98 -18.17
CA ASN A 101 11.49 1.55 -17.11
C ASN A 101 10.37 2.56 -16.78
N LYS A 102 10.06 3.47 -17.71
CA LYS A 102 8.97 4.45 -17.56
C LYS A 102 7.63 3.91 -18.06
N LEU A 103 7.67 2.98 -19.02
CA LEU A 103 6.49 2.33 -19.59
C LEU A 103 6.59 0.83 -19.36
N GLN A 104 5.54 0.22 -18.83
CA GLN A 104 5.44 -1.22 -18.64
C GLN A 104 4.65 -1.89 -19.78
N ILE A 105 3.78 -1.13 -20.45
CA ILE A 105 2.98 -1.60 -21.57
C ILE A 105 3.21 -0.65 -22.75
N GLY A 106 3.61 -1.18 -23.90
CA GLY A 106 3.76 -0.44 -25.15
C GLY A 106 2.85 -1.03 -26.22
N MET A 107 1.97 -0.20 -26.78
CA MET A 107 1.19 -0.54 -27.97
C MET A 107 1.77 0.20 -29.17
N MET A 108 2.37 -0.57 -30.07
CA MET A 108 2.99 -0.09 -31.30
C MET A 108 2.21 -0.60 -32.52
N GLY A 109 2.20 0.21 -33.57
CA GLY A 109 1.49 -0.08 -34.81
C GLY A 109 2.43 -0.42 -35.97
N ASP A 110 3.63 -0.89 -35.66
CA ASP A 110 4.57 -1.46 -36.62
C ASP A 110 4.09 -2.81 -37.18
#